data_AF-A0A1Q8QCI3-F1
#
_entry.id   AF-A0A1Q8QCI3-F1
#
_cell.length_a   1.000
_cell.length_b   1.000
_cell.length_c   1.000
_cell.angle_alpha   90.00
_cell.angle_beta   90.00
_cell.angle_gamma   90.00
#
_symmetry.space_group_name_H-M   'P 1'
#
loop_
_entity.id
_entity.type
_entity.pdbx_description
1 polymer ?
#
loop_
_entity_poly.entity_id
_entity_poly.type
_entity_poly.pdbx_seq_one_letter_code
_entity_poly.pdbx_strand_id
1 'polypeptide(L)'
;METDFRPAPRLRLVGDAGLLAPLRRDALRELDVMHRENVLDLPVYDRHVALETGERILCRRLGDQDYIEILGARGGEAEARGSAPPVRRPGVTGEFYAIPDCLARYEGLDSLQNAVPDGELAGWTLGLGSAVSIVPAGEAGLPAYAGLPQAGITREVGVFRLPGGAASGLLYGRGHIPDDAPFSVSCLVRLNAPLEYDYVFDARGVLNPIRTYLLRSGDGTAFVHDCPGDLSPLIGFCSPHLHPDWEEDLTYPWPPWNDDFAANTDRLTGARRASAVCDGAPTLAGEGYRDAAGNAYPHPDGFEMGLQAAGLFISGGNRLLAARLSHFESQFGVVPAVSDPLELGLWHHVVMTHEADGTVQLFVTREDEAQGTAYTGTMPLCALDAACTYQASGVNAWTLRNEKDGEAIGAYRMNPAMDVALPRFFHYALSPGQAWLLSLEALTGIFVADDHEVAQAAALGLVPVTIAKEAS
;
A
#
# COMPACT_ATOMS: atom_id res chain seq x y z
N MET A 1 -32.23 -4.57 44.83
CA MET A 1 -32.72 -3.58 43.85
C MET A 1 -31.88 -2.33 44.07
N GLU A 2 -30.64 -2.38 43.63
CA GLU A 2 -29.73 -1.23 43.62
C GLU A 2 -29.76 -0.69 42.20
N THR A 3 -30.09 0.59 42.09
CA THR A 3 -30.12 1.39 40.87
C THR A 3 -28.84 1.25 40.07
N ASP A 4 -28.96 1.01 38.76
CA ASP A 4 -27.89 1.05 37.76
C ASP A 4 -26.96 2.24 38.01
N PHE A 5 -25.85 2.00 38.72
CA PHE A 5 -24.81 2.99 38.87
C PHE A 5 -24.06 3.03 37.54
N ARG A 6 -24.41 4.01 36.68
CA ARG A 6 -23.60 4.35 35.51
C ARG A 6 -22.62 5.47 35.89
N PRO A 7 -21.30 5.24 35.81
CA PRO A 7 -20.29 6.28 35.98
C PRO A 7 -20.61 7.50 35.12
N ALA A 8 -20.34 8.71 35.63
CA ALA A 8 -20.49 9.92 34.83
C ALA A 8 -19.56 9.86 33.60
N PRO A 9 -20.00 10.34 32.42
CA PRO A 9 -19.20 10.25 31.20
C PRO A 9 -17.93 11.10 31.31
N ARG A 10 -16.81 10.55 30.86
CA ARG A 10 -15.51 11.24 30.83
C ARG A 10 -15.43 12.09 29.58
N LEU A 11 -15.47 13.41 29.77
CA LEU A 11 -15.39 14.39 28.69
C LEU A 11 -13.94 14.82 28.46
N ARG A 12 -13.52 14.83 27.20
CA ARG A 12 -12.24 15.35 26.74
C ARG A 12 -12.49 16.36 25.61
N LEU A 13 -11.78 17.49 25.68
CA LEU A 13 -11.76 18.50 24.60
C LEU A 13 -10.39 18.41 23.93
N VAL A 14 -10.38 18.31 22.60
CA VAL A 14 -9.17 18.18 21.79
C VAL A 14 -9.15 19.36 20.81
N GLY A 15 -8.45 20.42 21.23
CA GLY A 15 -8.45 21.73 20.58
C GLY A 15 -8.60 22.85 21.62
N ASP A 16 -9.00 24.04 21.18
CA ASP A 16 -9.21 25.19 22.08
C ASP A 16 -10.41 24.94 23.01
N ALA A 17 -10.13 24.72 24.30
CA ALA A 17 -11.15 24.44 25.30
C ALA A 17 -12.20 25.55 25.46
N GLY A 18 -11.85 26.82 25.20
CA GLY A 18 -12.80 27.94 25.25
C GLY A 18 -13.82 27.89 24.11
N LEU A 19 -13.38 27.48 22.93
CA LEU A 19 -14.23 27.30 21.74
C LEU A 19 -15.06 26.00 21.81
N LEU A 20 -14.52 24.95 22.42
CA LEU A 20 -15.17 23.62 22.45
C LEU A 20 -16.07 23.39 23.68
N ALA A 21 -15.87 24.11 24.79
CA ALA A 21 -16.69 23.96 25.99
C ALA A 21 -18.21 24.17 25.76
N PRO A 22 -18.67 25.10 24.90
CA PRO A 22 -20.10 25.24 24.58
C PRO A 22 -20.73 24.00 23.95
N LEU A 23 -19.97 23.18 23.22
CA LEU A 23 -20.45 21.97 22.53
C LEU A 23 -20.76 20.80 23.48
N ARG A 24 -20.44 20.92 24.77
CA ARG A 24 -20.70 19.88 25.77
C ARG A 24 -22.17 19.45 25.81
N ARG A 25 -23.11 20.38 25.61
CA ARG A 25 -24.54 20.07 25.63
C ARG A 25 -24.95 19.20 24.45
N ASP A 26 -24.41 19.48 23.28
CA ASP A 26 -24.69 18.69 22.08
C ASP A 26 -23.99 17.33 22.17
N ALA A 27 -22.79 17.27 22.74
CA ALA A 27 -22.09 16.01 22.94
C ALA A 27 -22.78 15.07 23.94
N LEU A 28 -23.43 15.62 24.98
CA LEU A 28 -24.29 14.82 25.87
C LEU A 28 -25.57 14.34 25.18
N ARG A 29 -26.13 15.15 24.26
CA ARG A 29 -27.29 14.72 23.46
C ARG A 29 -26.92 13.57 22.54
N GLU A 30 -25.77 13.64 21.89
CA GLU A 30 -25.27 12.54 21.05
C GLU A 30 -24.93 11.29 21.87
N LEU A 31 -24.51 11.43 23.12
CA LEU A 31 -24.37 10.28 24.03
C LEU A 31 -25.72 9.63 24.35
N ASP A 32 -26.78 10.41 24.56
CA ASP A 32 -28.14 9.88 24.75
C ASP A 32 -28.70 9.22 23.48
N VAL A 33 -28.32 9.70 22.30
CA VAL A 33 -28.62 9.04 21.03
C VAL A 33 -27.86 7.73 20.92
N MET A 34 -26.56 7.74 21.20
CA MET A 34 -25.70 6.56 21.24
C MET A 34 -26.29 5.47 22.16
N HIS A 35 -26.81 5.83 23.34
CA HIS A 35 -27.48 4.87 24.23
C HIS A 35 -28.77 4.29 23.67
N ARG A 36 -29.54 5.07 22.90
CA ARG A 36 -30.77 4.59 22.27
C ARG A 36 -30.48 3.72 21.04
N GLU A 37 -29.39 3.98 20.33
CA GLU A 37 -28.93 3.17 19.20
C GLU A 37 -28.25 1.89 19.69
N ASN A 38 -27.59 1.92 20.85
CA ASN A 38 -27.02 0.76 21.54
C ASN A 38 -28.10 -0.12 22.21
N VAL A 39 -29.09 -0.57 21.44
CA VAL A 39 -30.25 -1.36 21.89
C VAL A 39 -29.88 -2.71 22.51
N LEU A 40 -28.65 -3.19 22.27
CA LEU A 40 -28.12 -4.45 22.80
C LEU A 40 -27.22 -4.25 24.03
N ASP A 41 -27.14 -3.02 24.56
CA ASP A 41 -26.28 -2.62 25.70
C ASP A 41 -24.83 -3.13 25.55
N LEU A 42 -24.28 -2.99 24.34
CA LEU A 42 -22.92 -3.40 24.01
C LEU A 42 -21.93 -2.67 24.92
N PRO A 43 -20.95 -3.37 25.51
CA PRO A 43 -19.95 -2.77 26.40
C PRO A 43 -18.95 -1.91 25.63
N VAL A 44 -18.93 -1.97 24.30
CA VAL A 44 -18.15 -1.09 23.45
C VAL A 44 -19.02 -0.69 22.26
N TYR A 45 -19.27 0.61 22.12
CA TYR A 45 -20.11 1.19 21.08
C TYR A 45 -19.73 2.65 20.92
N ASP A 46 -19.62 3.14 19.69
CA ASP A 46 -19.28 4.53 19.42
C ASP A 46 -20.14 5.17 18.34
N ARG A 47 -20.26 6.49 18.45
CA ARG A 47 -21.04 7.34 17.56
C ARG A 47 -20.21 8.58 17.23
N HIS A 48 -20.17 8.89 15.94
CA HIS A 48 -19.40 10.01 15.40
C HIS A 48 -20.36 10.97 14.72
N VAL A 49 -20.24 12.26 15.03
CA VAL A 49 -21.01 13.32 14.39
C VAL A 49 -20.08 14.45 14.00
N ALA A 50 -20.06 14.80 12.72
CA ALA A 50 -19.45 16.03 12.25
C ALA A 50 -20.48 17.17 12.33
N LEU A 51 -20.09 18.30 12.91
CA LEU A 51 -20.91 19.50 12.97
C LEU A 51 -20.66 20.35 11.72
N GLU A 52 -21.66 21.15 11.34
CA GLU A 52 -21.58 22.06 10.19
C GLU A 52 -20.42 23.07 10.30
N THR A 53 -19.98 23.33 11.53
CA THR A 53 -18.87 24.24 11.87
C THR A 53 -17.49 23.57 11.77
N GLY A 54 -17.43 22.27 11.46
CA GLY A 54 -16.18 21.53 11.20
C GLY A 54 -15.61 20.79 12.42
N GLU A 55 -16.14 21.01 13.62
CA GLU A 55 -15.86 20.21 14.80
C GLU A 55 -16.48 18.81 14.71
N ARG A 56 -15.94 17.88 15.47
CA ARG A 56 -16.45 16.51 15.56
C ARG A 56 -16.74 16.13 16.99
N ILE A 57 -17.86 15.44 17.21
CA ILE A 57 -18.22 14.81 18.47
C ILE A 57 -18.06 13.31 18.33
N LEU A 58 -17.32 12.72 19.25
CA LEU A 58 -17.16 11.28 19.40
C LEU A 58 -17.72 10.87 20.75
N CYS A 59 -18.79 10.08 20.75
CA CYS A 59 -19.29 9.41 21.94
C CYS A 59 -18.84 7.95 21.88
N ARG A 60 -18.30 7.42 22.97
CA ARG A 60 -17.83 6.03 23.04
C ARG A 60 -18.15 5.43 24.40
N ARG A 61 -18.66 4.21 24.41
CA ARG A 61 -18.71 3.36 25.60
C ARG A 61 -17.51 2.41 25.64
N LEU A 62 -16.90 2.23 26.81
CA LEU A 62 -15.89 1.20 27.08
C LEU A 62 -16.18 0.55 28.44
N GLY A 63 -16.64 -0.70 28.43
CA GLY A 63 -17.17 -1.38 29.61
C GLY A 63 -18.44 -0.69 30.11
N ASP A 64 -18.41 -0.28 31.38
CA ASP A 64 -19.45 0.52 32.05
C ASP A 64 -19.20 2.03 31.97
N GLN A 65 -18.10 2.46 31.36
CA GLN A 65 -17.69 3.87 31.32
C GLN A 65 -17.95 4.49 29.94
N ASP A 66 -18.71 5.59 29.94
CA ASP A 66 -18.91 6.41 28.75
C ASP A 66 -17.83 7.50 28.64
N TYR A 67 -17.44 7.81 27.41
CA TYR A 67 -16.43 8.80 27.02
C TYR A 67 -17.02 9.70 25.95
N ILE A 68 -16.71 10.99 26.05
CA ILE A 68 -17.07 11.99 25.05
C ILE A 68 -15.80 12.73 24.67
N GLU A 69 -15.45 12.75 23.38
CA GLU A 69 -14.40 13.60 22.85
C GLU A 69 -15.00 14.64 21.90
N ILE A 70 -14.64 15.91 22.11
CA ILE A 70 -15.02 17.01 21.22
C ILE A 70 -13.73 17.50 20.55
N LEU A 71 -13.68 17.36 19.23
CA LEU A 71 -12.51 17.64 18.40
C LEU A 71 -12.73 18.98 17.68
N GLY A 72 -11.74 19.88 17.73
CA GLY A 72 -11.79 21.17 17.03
C GLY A 72 -11.67 21.05 15.51
N ALA A 73 -12.11 22.09 14.79
CA ALA A 73 -11.95 22.19 13.35
C ALA A 73 -10.46 22.17 12.96
N ARG A 74 -10.08 21.35 11.98
CA ARG A 74 -8.68 21.01 11.65
C ARG A 74 -7.83 22.26 11.33
N GLY A 75 -6.76 22.44 12.11
CA GLY A 75 -5.59 23.23 11.74
C GLY A 75 -4.33 22.61 12.36
N GLY A 76 -3.50 21.97 11.52
CA GLY A 76 -2.11 21.58 11.80
C GLY A 76 -1.84 20.47 12.83
N GLU A 77 -1.02 19.50 12.41
CA GLU A 77 -0.30 18.51 13.23
C GLU A 77 -1.12 17.36 13.86
N ALA A 78 -1.17 16.25 13.12
CA ALA A 78 -1.74 14.98 13.55
C ALA A 78 -0.68 14.08 14.21
N GLU A 79 -0.70 14.00 15.54
CA GLU A 79 -0.29 12.77 16.24
C GLU A 79 -1.49 11.80 16.23
N ALA A 80 -1.50 10.84 15.30
CA ALA A 80 -2.48 9.77 15.30
C ALA A 80 -2.02 8.66 16.27
N ARG A 81 -2.66 8.57 17.44
CA ARG A 81 -2.53 7.43 18.37
C ARG A 81 -3.71 6.48 18.25
N GLY A 82 -3.40 5.23 17.92
CA GLY A 82 -4.07 4.01 18.37
C GLY A 82 -5.49 3.77 17.87
N SER A 83 -5.63 3.19 16.69
CA SER A 83 -6.87 2.51 16.27
C SER A 83 -6.96 1.13 16.95
N ALA A 84 -7.73 1.02 18.04
CA ALA A 84 -8.04 -0.26 18.67
C ALA A 84 -9.35 -0.87 18.09
N PRO A 85 -9.36 -2.15 17.69
CA PRO A 85 -10.43 -2.82 16.95
C PRO A 85 -11.51 -3.49 17.84
N PRO A 86 -12.74 -3.72 17.34
CA PRO A 86 -13.68 -4.68 17.93
C PRO A 86 -13.86 -5.91 17.03
N VAL A 87 -13.64 -7.13 17.52
CA VAL A 87 -14.40 -8.30 17.01
C VAL A 87 -14.63 -9.33 18.12
N ARG A 88 -15.87 -9.79 18.19
CA ARG A 88 -16.33 -10.94 18.96
C ARG A 88 -16.05 -12.22 18.17
N ARG A 89 -15.21 -13.13 18.70
CA ARG A 89 -15.04 -14.49 18.14
C ARG A 89 -16.41 -15.14 17.90
N PRO A 90 -16.62 -15.91 16.80
CA PRO A 90 -17.91 -16.55 16.53
C PRO A 90 -18.27 -17.39 17.77
N GLY A 91 -19.38 -17.02 18.40
CA GLY A 91 -19.72 -17.51 19.74
C GLY A 91 -20.64 -18.72 19.70
N VAL A 92 -21.22 -19.00 18.52
CA VAL A 92 -22.24 -20.04 18.31
C VAL A 92 -21.75 -21.04 17.26
N THR A 93 -22.01 -22.32 17.50
CA THR A 93 -21.79 -23.37 16.49
C THR A 93 -22.55 -23.01 15.21
N GLY A 94 -21.84 -22.80 14.10
CA GLY A 94 -22.43 -22.50 12.79
C GLY A 94 -22.24 -21.05 12.29
N GLU A 95 -21.60 -20.18 13.08
CA GLU A 95 -21.22 -18.82 12.65
C GLU A 95 -19.81 -18.81 12.03
N PHE A 96 -19.59 -17.97 11.01
CA PHE A 96 -18.29 -17.75 10.37
C PHE A 96 -18.14 -16.31 9.88
N TYR A 97 -16.93 -15.79 9.69
CA TYR A 97 -16.74 -14.42 9.21
C TYR A 97 -16.80 -14.31 7.69
N ALA A 98 -17.25 -13.15 7.22
CA ALA A 98 -17.24 -12.82 5.80
C ALA A 98 -16.88 -11.36 5.56
N ILE A 99 -16.16 -11.10 4.46
CA ILE A 99 -15.95 -9.77 3.91
C ILE A 99 -16.54 -9.77 2.49
N PRO A 100 -17.51 -8.89 2.20
CA PRO A 100 -18.20 -8.90 0.93
C PRO A 100 -17.34 -8.30 -0.19
N ASP A 101 -17.71 -8.64 -1.42
CA ASP A 101 -17.19 -8.10 -2.67
C ASP A 101 -15.66 -8.24 -2.79
N CYS A 102 -15.14 -9.40 -2.35
CA CYS A 102 -13.76 -9.80 -2.62
C CYS A 102 -13.63 -10.08 -4.11
N LEU A 103 -12.83 -9.28 -4.81
CA LEU A 103 -12.69 -9.40 -6.26
C LEU A 103 -11.77 -10.55 -6.66
N ALA A 104 -10.66 -10.68 -5.95
CA ALA A 104 -9.69 -11.73 -6.20
C ALA A 104 -8.94 -12.11 -4.92
N ARG A 105 -8.61 -13.40 -4.82
CA ARG A 105 -7.77 -13.99 -3.77
C ARG A 105 -6.88 -15.05 -4.40
N TYR A 106 -5.59 -15.02 -4.11
CA TYR A 106 -4.66 -16.06 -4.57
C TYR A 106 -4.10 -16.87 -3.41
N GLU A 107 -4.34 -18.17 -3.44
CA GLU A 107 -3.88 -19.11 -2.42
C GLU A 107 -2.54 -19.74 -2.81
N GLY A 108 -2.28 -19.96 -4.10
CA GLY A 108 -0.96 -20.22 -4.65
C GLY A 108 -0.44 -21.65 -4.55
N LEU A 109 -0.91 -22.47 -3.60
CA LEU A 109 -0.34 -23.81 -3.38
C LEU A 109 -0.77 -24.81 -4.47
N ASP A 110 -2.06 -25.09 -4.56
CA ASP A 110 -2.61 -26.04 -5.54
C ASP A 110 -2.94 -25.38 -6.89
N SER A 111 -3.12 -24.07 -6.88
CA SER A 111 -3.55 -23.31 -8.05
C SER A 111 -3.07 -21.86 -8.00
N LEU A 112 -2.73 -21.34 -9.18
CA LEU A 112 -2.48 -19.92 -9.42
C LEU A 112 -3.73 -19.17 -9.87
N GLN A 113 -4.85 -19.87 -10.04
CA GLN A 113 -6.11 -19.23 -10.40
C GLN A 113 -6.65 -18.41 -9.25
N ASN A 114 -7.40 -17.36 -9.58
CA ASN A 114 -8.20 -16.62 -8.63
C ASN A 114 -9.17 -17.60 -7.94
N ALA A 115 -9.12 -17.63 -6.60
CA ALA A 115 -9.97 -18.46 -5.79
C ALA A 115 -11.42 -17.97 -5.74
N VAL A 116 -11.68 -16.70 -6.11
CA VAL A 116 -13.03 -16.17 -6.28
C VAL A 116 -13.54 -16.55 -7.68
N PRO A 117 -14.54 -17.44 -7.80
CA PRO A 117 -14.94 -18.01 -9.08
C PRO A 117 -15.99 -17.15 -9.83
N ASP A 118 -16.52 -16.12 -9.18
CA ASP A 118 -17.55 -15.23 -9.70
C ASP A 118 -17.01 -13.79 -9.83
N GLY A 119 -17.52 -13.02 -10.80
CA GLY A 119 -17.13 -11.62 -11.01
C GLY A 119 -16.14 -11.38 -12.15
N GLU A 120 -15.61 -10.16 -12.24
CA GLU A 120 -14.82 -9.69 -13.39
C GLU A 120 -13.47 -10.40 -13.54
N LEU A 121 -12.86 -10.81 -12.43
CA LEU A 121 -11.57 -11.52 -12.40
C LEU A 121 -11.72 -13.03 -12.24
N ALA A 122 -12.92 -13.58 -12.42
CA ALA A 122 -13.16 -15.02 -12.38
C ALA A 122 -12.29 -15.76 -13.42
N GLY A 123 -11.65 -16.85 -13.01
CA GLY A 123 -10.77 -17.66 -13.87
C GLY A 123 -9.44 -17.01 -14.25
N TRP A 124 -9.16 -15.80 -13.74
CA TRP A 124 -7.86 -15.16 -13.93
C TRP A 124 -6.74 -15.96 -13.28
N THR A 125 -5.55 -15.98 -13.88
CA THR A 125 -4.40 -16.79 -13.41
C THR A 125 -3.19 -15.90 -13.12
N LEU A 126 -2.65 -16.02 -11.91
CA LEU A 126 -1.45 -15.33 -11.46
C LEU A 126 -0.23 -15.70 -12.30
N GLY A 127 0.41 -14.68 -12.87
CA GLY A 127 1.69 -14.85 -13.54
C GLY A 127 2.83 -14.89 -12.52
N LEU A 128 3.81 -15.76 -12.75
CA LEU A 128 4.99 -15.88 -11.89
C LEU A 128 6.27 -15.62 -12.69
N GLY A 129 7.19 -14.88 -12.07
CA GLY A 129 8.58 -14.82 -12.52
C GLY A 129 9.24 -16.20 -12.42
N SER A 130 10.18 -16.49 -13.31
CA SER A 130 10.79 -17.82 -13.44
C SER A 130 11.62 -18.27 -12.24
N ALA A 131 11.95 -17.37 -11.31
CA ALA A 131 12.67 -17.67 -10.09
C ALA A 131 11.79 -17.71 -8.83
N VAL A 132 10.48 -17.46 -8.97
CA VAL A 132 9.54 -17.56 -7.85
C VAL A 132 9.32 -19.02 -7.50
N SER A 133 9.39 -19.34 -6.21
CA SER A 133 9.00 -20.65 -5.69
C SER A 133 7.80 -20.52 -4.77
N ILE A 134 7.03 -21.59 -4.62
CA ILE A 134 5.87 -21.64 -3.74
C ILE A 134 6.12 -22.72 -2.72
N VAL A 135 5.96 -22.38 -1.45
CA VAL A 135 6.07 -23.33 -0.34
C VAL A 135 4.79 -23.33 0.50
N PRO A 136 4.46 -24.43 1.19
CA PRO A 136 3.34 -24.45 2.12
C PRO A 136 3.51 -23.40 3.23
N ALA A 137 2.40 -22.79 3.65
CA ALA A 137 2.37 -21.81 4.76
C ALA A 137 3.15 -22.27 6.01
N GLY A 138 2.95 -23.51 6.43
CA GLY A 138 3.63 -24.06 7.62
C GLY A 138 5.14 -24.15 7.48
N GLU A 139 5.69 -24.33 6.27
CA GLU A 139 7.14 -24.29 6.03
C GLU A 139 7.69 -22.86 6.19
N ALA A 140 6.87 -21.86 5.91
CA ALA A 140 7.25 -20.45 5.99
C ALA A 140 7.04 -19.83 7.38
N GLY A 141 6.56 -20.60 8.36
CA GLY A 141 6.27 -20.14 9.72
C GLY A 141 4.88 -19.51 9.90
N LEU A 142 4.01 -19.59 8.89
CA LEU A 142 2.63 -19.11 8.97
C LEU A 142 1.71 -20.16 9.64
N PRO A 143 0.55 -19.75 10.19
CA PRO A 143 -0.39 -20.68 10.81
C PRO A 143 -0.97 -21.68 9.80
N ALA A 144 -1.58 -22.74 10.33
CA ALA A 144 -2.50 -23.55 9.54
C ALA A 144 -3.80 -22.77 9.34
N TYR A 145 -4.13 -22.50 8.07
CA TYR A 145 -5.35 -21.76 7.73
C TYR A 145 -6.57 -22.67 7.84
N ALA A 146 -7.54 -22.24 8.65
CA ALA A 146 -8.79 -22.95 8.78
C ALA A 146 -9.60 -22.84 7.48
N GLY A 147 -10.17 -23.96 7.04
CA GLY A 147 -11.29 -23.95 6.11
C GLY A 147 -12.63 -23.85 6.86
N LEU A 148 -13.71 -24.21 6.17
CA LEU A 148 -15.03 -24.42 6.75
C LEU A 148 -15.52 -25.84 6.41
N PRO A 149 -15.07 -26.87 7.16
CA PRO A 149 -15.35 -28.27 6.83
C PRO A 149 -16.84 -28.62 6.77
N GLN A 150 -17.67 -27.94 7.55
CA GLN A 150 -19.13 -28.09 7.52
C GLN A 150 -19.71 -27.72 6.14
N ALA A 151 -19.05 -26.81 5.44
CA ALA A 151 -19.38 -26.42 4.08
C ALA A 151 -18.57 -27.15 3.01
N GLY A 152 -17.66 -28.07 3.40
CA GLY A 152 -16.74 -28.74 2.48
C GLY A 152 -15.65 -27.81 1.94
N ILE A 153 -15.39 -26.68 2.59
CA ILE A 153 -14.38 -25.70 2.16
C ILE A 153 -13.07 -26.00 2.89
N THR A 154 -12.00 -26.17 2.12
CA THR A 154 -10.62 -26.33 2.62
C THR A 154 -9.78 -25.13 2.19
N ARG A 155 -8.70 -24.85 2.93
CA ARG A 155 -7.77 -23.76 2.60
C ARG A 155 -6.34 -24.28 2.57
N GLU A 156 -5.73 -24.22 1.40
CA GLU A 156 -4.35 -24.62 1.18
C GLU A 156 -3.55 -23.41 0.71
N VAL A 157 -2.91 -22.74 1.68
CA VAL A 157 -2.21 -21.49 1.43
C VAL A 157 -0.74 -21.75 1.15
N GLY A 158 -0.29 -21.25 0.01
CA GLY A 158 1.08 -21.18 -0.43
C GLY A 158 1.68 -19.81 -0.15
N VAL A 159 2.99 -19.80 0.06
CA VAL A 159 3.82 -18.61 0.19
C VAL A 159 4.69 -18.49 -1.04
N PHE A 160 4.55 -17.36 -1.74
CA PHE A 160 5.38 -17.02 -2.87
C PHE A 160 6.72 -16.46 -2.35
N ARG A 161 7.81 -17.20 -2.53
CA ARG A 161 9.17 -16.75 -2.22
C ARG A 161 9.75 -16.02 -3.42
N LEU A 162 9.98 -14.73 -3.27
CA LEU A 162 10.52 -13.83 -4.27
C LEU A 162 12.01 -13.60 -3.93
N PRO A 163 12.95 -14.19 -4.69
CA PRO A 163 14.37 -14.13 -4.35
C PRO A 163 15.04 -12.76 -4.61
N GLY A 164 14.29 -11.80 -5.16
CA GLY A 164 14.83 -10.56 -5.71
C GLY A 164 15.38 -10.74 -7.14
N GLY A 165 15.70 -9.63 -7.79
CA GLY A 165 16.11 -9.58 -9.20
C GLY A 165 14.97 -9.72 -10.24
N ALA A 166 15.31 -9.71 -11.53
CA ALA A 166 14.39 -9.53 -12.66
C ALA A 166 13.46 -10.72 -12.91
N ALA A 167 13.81 -11.89 -12.37
CA ALA A 167 13.01 -13.11 -12.46
C ALA A 167 12.09 -13.31 -11.25
N SER A 168 12.06 -12.34 -10.32
CA SER A 168 11.36 -12.44 -9.04
C SER A 168 10.12 -11.57 -9.04
N GLY A 169 8.94 -12.17 -9.23
CA GLY A 169 7.71 -11.49 -8.84
C GLY A 169 6.43 -12.11 -9.33
N LEU A 170 5.32 -11.50 -8.90
CA LEU A 170 3.97 -11.89 -9.22
C LEU A 170 3.39 -10.86 -10.18
N LEU A 171 2.71 -11.31 -11.22
CA LEU A 171 2.08 -10.44 -12.21
C LEU A 171 0.58 -10.56 -12.03
N TYR A 172 -0.11 -9.42 -11.94
CA TYR A 172 -1.56 -9.29 -11.86
C TYR A 172 -2.09 -8.53 -13.09
N GLY A 173 -3.33 -8.82 -13.49
CA GLY A 173 -3.99 -8.13 -14.59
C GLY A 173 -4.47 -6.73 -14.20
N ARG A 174 -4.63 -5.83 -15.17
CA ARG A 174 -5.05 -4.44 -14.95
C ARG A 174 -6.34 -4.29 -14.10
N GLY A 175 -7.29 -5.21 -14.21
CA GLY A 175 -8.57 -5.14 -13.48
C GLY A 175 -8.46 -5.27 -11.95
N HIS A 176 -7.31 -5.64 -11.40
CA HIS A 176 -7.13 -5.80 -9.95
C HIS A 176 -7.14 -4.47 -9.18
N ILE A 177 -6.73 -3.38 -9.81
CA ILE A 177 -6.69 -2.03 -9.25
C ILE A 177 -7.37 -1.16 -10.30
N PRO A 178 -8.52 -0.56 -10.00
CA PRO A 178 -9.27 0.24 -10.95
C PRO A 178 -8.54 1.53 -11.30
N ASP A 179 -8.86 2.12 -12.45
CA ASP A 179 -8.24 3.36 -12.93
C ASP A 179 -8.73 4.60 -12.17
N ASP A 180 -10.00 4.66 -11.78
CA ASP A 180 -10.60 5.88 -11.21
C ASP A 180 -11.68 5.59 -10.17
N ALA A 181 -11.52 4.49 -9.42
CA ALA A 181 -12.44 4.09 -8.36
C ALA A 181 -11.71 3.78 -7.04
N PRO A 182 -12.41 3.86 -5.89
CA PRO A 182 -11.88 3.37 -4.62
C PRO A 182 -11.46 1.92 -4.71
N PHE A 183 -10.39 1.56 -4.02
CA PHE A 183 -9.90 0.19 -4.01
C PHE A 183 -9.14 -0.13 -2.73
N SER A 184 -8.97 -1.43 -2.47
CA SER A 184 -8.09 -1.91 -1.42
C SER A 184 -7.30 -3.12 -1.89
N VAL A 185 -6.08 -3.24 -1.38
CA VAL A 185 -5.25 -4.43 -1.52
C VAL A 185 -4.83 -4.92 -0.14
N SER A 186 -4.75 -6.22 0.03
CA SER A 186 -4.35 -6.87 1.28
C SER A 186 -3.37 -8.00 1.00
N CYS A 187 -2.34 -8.17 1.83
CA CYS A 187 -1.44 -9.31 1.74
C CYS A 187 -0.63 -9.52 3.01
N LEU A 188 -0.04 -10.70 3.14
CA LEU A 188 1.12 -10.94 4.00
C LEU A 188 2.41 -10.65 3.24
N VAL A 189 3.35 -10.01 3.93
CA VAL A 189 4.70 -9.78 3.44
C VAL A 189 5.73 -10.08 4.52
N ARG A 190 6.83 -10.72 4.15
CA ARG A 190 8.05 -10.82 4.94
C ARG A 190 9.20 -10.32 4.11
N LEU A 191 9.77 -9.17 4.46
CA LEU A 191 10.92 -8.62 3.76
C LEU A 191 12.20 -9.30 4.26
N ASN A 192 12.95 -9.94 3.37
CA ASN A 192 14.12 -10.74 3.74
C ASN A 192 15.42 -9.92 3.77
N ALA A 193 15.46 -8.83 3.01
CA ALA A 193 16.56 -7.86 2.99
C ALA A 193 15.99 -6.47 2.64
N PRO A 194 16.67 -5.37 3.03
CA PRO A 194 16.30 -4.06 2.55
C PRO A 194 16.25 -4.04 1.02
N LEU A 195 15.29 -3.33 0.45
CA LEU A 195 15.30 -2.96 -0.95
C LEU A 195 16.51 -2.05 -1.19
N GLU A 196 17.32 -2.39 -2.17
CA GLU A 196 18.44 -1.57 -2.61
C GLU A 196 18.19 -1.15 -4.06
N TYR A 197 18.58 0.08 -4.40
CA TYR A 197 18.63 0.52 -5.79
C TYR A 197 19.64 -0.33 -6.56
N ASP A 198 19.23 -0.94 -7.67
CA ASP A 198 20.17 -1.54 -8.60
C ASP A 198 20.85 -0.42 -9.40
N TYR A 199 22.03 -0.02 -8.92
CA TYR A 199 22.84 0.97 -9.62
C TYR A 199 23.48 0.42 -10.88
N VAL A 200 23.49 -0.89 -11.13
CA VAL A 200 24.18 -1.48 -12.29
C VAL A 200 23.24 -1.52 -13.49
N PHE A 201 23.58 -0.78 -14.53
CA PHE A 201 22.82 -0.69 -15.77
C PHE A 201 22.94 -1.95 -16.63
N ASP A 202 24.15 -2.51 -16.75
CA ASP A 202 24.39 -3.68 -17.59
C ASP A 202 25.46 -4.63 -17.02
N ALA A 203 25.61 -5.80 -17.66
CA ALA A 203 26.56 -6.83 -17.24
C ALA A 203 28.04 -6.39 -17.32
N ARG A 204 28.35 -5.23 -17.91
CA ARG A 204 29.71 -4.67 -17.96
C ARG A 204 30.04 -3.88 -16.69
N GLY A 205 29.09 -3.69 -15.78
CA GLY A 205 29.29 -2.98 -14.51
C GLY A 205 29.18 -1.46 -14.64
N VAL A 206 28.57 -0.97 -15.72
CA VAL A 206 28.24 0.46 -15.88
C VAL A 206 27.10 0.80 -14.93
N LEU A 207 27.14 1.98 -14.33
CA LEU A 207 26.12 2.49 -13.42
C LEU A 207 25.01 3.17 -14.21
N ASN A 208 23.78 3.05 -13.72
CA ASN A 208 22.61 3.65 -14.34
C ASN A 208 22.65 5.19 -14.22
N PRO A 209 22.65 5.92 -15.37
CA PRO A 209 22.69 7.38 -15.36
C PRO A 209 21.36 8.02 -14.98
N ILE A 210 20.25 7.28 -15.06
CA ILE A 210 18.89 7.83 -14.95
C ILE A 210 18.19 7.15 -13.79
N ARG A 211 17.87 7.95 -12.79
CA ARG A 211 17.29 7.50 -11.53
C ARG A 211 15.83 7.89 -11.47
N THR A 212 14.97 6.90 -11.23
CA THR A 212 13.54 7.12 -10.99
C THR A 212 13.33 7.52 -9.54
N TYR A 213 12.50 8.53 -9.32
CA TYR A 213 12.17 9.01 -7.99
C TYR A 213 10.67 9.18 -7.83
N LEU A 214 10.21 8.93 -6.61
CA LEU A 214 8.94 9.46 -6.14
C LEU A 214 9.09 10.97 -5.96
N LEU A 215 8.78 11.74 -7.00
CA LEU A 215 8.90 13.18 -6.97
C LEU A 215 7.70 13.79 -6.25
N ARG A 216 7.96 14.60 -5.22
CA ARG A 216 6.95 15.42 -4.53
C ARG A 216 7.27 16.87 -4.78
N SER A 217 6.29 17.69 -5.15
CA SER A 217 6.46 19.14 -5.22
C SER A 217 5.30 19.85 -4.56
N GLY A 218 5.53 21.05 -4.03
CA GLY A 218 4.46 21.95 -3.60
C GLY A 218 3.94 22.84 -4.72
N ASP A 219 4.72 23.04 -5.79
CA ASP A 219 4.48 24.04 -6.84
C ASP A 219 4.68 23.53 -8.28
N GLY A 220 5.11 22.27 -8.44
CA GLY A 220 5.44 21.66 -9.72
C GLY A 220 6.77 22.01 -10.34
N THR A 221 7.57 22.80 -9.66
CA THR A 221 8.85 23.30 -10.19
C THR A 221 10.01 22.86 -9.31
N ALA A 222 9.84 22.95 -7.99
CA ALA A 222 10.78 22.47 -6.99
C ALA A 222 10.32 21.11 -6.47
N PHE A 223 11.06 20.05 -6.82
CA PHE A 223 10.77 18.69 -6.39
C PHE A 223 11.68 18.28 -5.25
N VAL A 224 11.11 17.65 -4.23
CA VAL A 224 11.80 16.97 -3.15
C VAL A 224 11.69 15.46 -3.41
N HIS A 225 12.83 14.80 -3.37
CA HIS A 225 12.93 13.34 -3.45
C HIS A 225 13.64 12.84 -2.20
N ASP A 226 13.16 11.71 -1.66
CA ASP A 226 13.86 11.01 -0.58
C ASP A 226 14.92 10.11 -1.25
N CYS A 227 16.17 10.26 -0.80
CA CYS A 227 17.31 9.58 -1.38
C CYS A 227 17.82 8.47 -0.44
N PRO A 228 18.10 7.25 -0.95
CA PRO A 228 17.86 6.76 -2.32
C PRO A 228 16.38 6.47 -2.63
N GLY A 229 16.02 6.59 -3.91
CA GLY A 229 14.69 6.38 -4.47
C GLY A 229 14.28 4.91 -4.60
N ASP A 230 14.60 4.09 -3.60
CA ASP A 230 14.30 2.66 -3.58
C ASP A 230 12.79 2.48 -3.51
N LEU A 231 12.17 2.09 -4.63
CA LEU A 231 10.74 1.86 -4.75
C LEU A 231 10.44 0.63 -5.61
N SER A 232 9.76 -0.35 -5.00
CA SER A 232 9.26 -1.52 -5.70
C SER A 232 7.81 -1.78 -5.33
N PRO A 233 6.93 -2.16 -6.29
CA PRO A 233 5.58 -2.55 -5.94
C PRO A 233 5.62 -3.81 -5.08
N LEU A 234 4.94 -3.75 -3.94
CA LEU A 234 4.57 -4.94 -3.18
C LEU A 234 3.29 -5.53 -3.77
N ILE A 235 2.29 -4.69 -4.07
CA ILE A 235 1.16 -5.00 -4.95
C ILE A 235 0.78 -3.70 -5.62
N GLY A 236 1.04 -3.56 -6.92
CA GLY A 236 0.64 -2.34 -7.61
C GLY A 236 1.22 -2.13 -8.98
N PHE A 237 0.94 -0.97 -9.52
CA PHE A 237 1.51 -0.46 -10.76
C PHE A 237 2.68 0.47 -10.47
N CYS A 238 3.76 0.35 -11.23
CA CYS A 238 4.92 1.23 -11.12
C CYS A 238 5.57 1.42 -12.49
N SER A 239 5.68 2.65 -12.97
CA SER A 239 6.43 2.96 -14.20
C SER A 239 6.98 4.38 -14.15
N PRO A 240 8.00 4.71 -14.95
CA PRO A 240 8.43 6.09 -15.04
C PRO A 240 7.33 6.97 -15.58
N HIS A 241 7.36 8.21 -15.15
CA HIS A 241 6.64 9.30 -15.77
C HIS A 241 7.66 10.23 -16.44
N LEU A 242 7.56 10.35 -17.76
CA LEU A 242 8.34 11.33 -18.52
C LEU A 242 7.67 12.70 -18.37
N HIS A 243 8.35 13.67 -17.76
CA HIS A 243 7.81 15.02 -17.64
C HIS A 243 7.76 15.71 -19.02
N PRO A 244 6.62 16.25 -19.46
CA PRO A 244 6.49 16.79 -20.82
C PRO A 244 7.42 17.97 -21.11
N ASP A 245 7.68 18.81 -20.10
CA ASP A 245 8.55 20.00 -20.25
C ASP A 245 10.02 19.77 -19.87
N TRP A 246 10.44 18.55 -19.52
CA TRP A 246 11.84 18.30 -19.18
C TRP A 246 12.62 17.83 -20.39
N GLU A 247 13.67 18.58 -20.70
CA GLU A 247 14.57 18.29 -21.80
C GLU A 247 16.01 18.62 -21.40
N GLU A 248 16.92 17.68 -21.63
CA GLU A 248 18.33 17.87 -21.37
C GLU A 248 19.18 17.49 -22.58
N ASP A 249 20.17 18.33 -22.87
CA ASP A 249 21.28 17.97 -23.73
C ASP A 249 22.29 17.15 -22.93
N LEU A 250 22.61 15.96 -23.43
CA LEU A 250 23.58 15.07 -22.80
C LEU A 250 24.44 14.34 -23.81
N THR A 251 25.51 13.79 -23.29
CA THR A 251 26.42 12.89 -24.00
C THR A 251 26.41 11.56 -23.24
N TYR A 252 26.48 10.41 -23.90
CA TYR A 252 26.47 9.11 -23.20
C TYR A 252 27.91 8.64 -22.88
N PRO A 253 28.18 8.06 -21.70
CA PRO A 253 29.52 7.60 -21.30
C PRO A 253 30.08 6.29 -21.81
N TRP A 254 29.33 5.51 -22.56
CA TRP A 254 29.76 4.15 -22.87
C TRP A 254 29.42 3.71 -24.29
N PRO A 255 30.05 2.64 -24.80
CA PRO A 255 29.72 2.07 -26.10
C PRO A 255 28.31 1.43 -26.14
N PRO A 256 27.62 1.49 -27.29
CA PRO A 256 28.13 1.97 -28.58
C PRO A 256 28.08 3.49 -28.78
N TRP A 257 27.56 4.25 -27.81
CA TRP A 257 27.17 5.64 -28.01
C TRP A 257 28.32 6.63 -28.03
N ASN A 258 29.43 6.37 -27.33
CA ASN A 258 30.56 7.27 -27.44
C ASN A 258 31.91 6.73 -27.00
N ASP A 259 32.92 6.88 -27.86
CA ASP A 259 34.32 6.87 -27.47
C ASP A 259 34.80 8.29 -27.08
N ASP A 260 34.15 9.38 -27.51
CA ASP A 260 34.54 10.78 -27.26
C ASP A 260 33.35 11.63 -26.79
N PHE A 261 33.26 11.93 -25.49
CA PHE A 261 32.17 12.67 -24.84
C PHE A 261 31.76 13.97 -25.56
N ALA A 262 32.59 14.56 -26.41
CA ALA A 262 32.28 15.79 -27.13
C ALA A 262 31.63 15.60 -28.52
N ALA A 263 31.63 14.38 -29.08
CA ALA A 263 31.35 14.21 -30.51
C ALA A 263 29.87 14.22 -30.90
N ASN A 264 28.98 13.67 -30.06
CA ASN A 264 27.55 13.57 -30.36
C ASN A 264 26.71 13.89 -29.11
N THR A 265 26.09 15.07 -29.10
CA THR A 265 25.05 15.41 -28.13
C THR A 265 23.73 14.76 -28.56
N ASP A 266 23.00 14.23 -27.59
CA ASP A 266 21.65 13.73 -27.76
C ASP A 266 20.67 14.48 -26.85
N ARG A 267 19.39 14.41 -27.19
CA ARG A 267 18.31 15.07 -26.46
C ARG A 267 17.55 14.03 -25.64
N LEU A 268 17.60 14.15 -24.32
CA LEU A 268 16.79 13.35 -23.42
C LEU A 268 15.52 14.11 -23.06
N THR A 269 14.36 13.53 -23.36
CA THR A 269 13.04 14.04 -23.00
C THR A 269 12.54 13.34 -21.74
N GLY A 270 11.78 14.05 -20.90
CA GLY A 270 11.12 13.46 -19.74
C GLY A 270 11.94 13.36 -18.46
N ALA A 271 13.23 13.69 -18.50
CA ALA A 271 14.15 13.68 -17.37
C ALA A 271 14.95 14.98 -17.33
N ARG A 272 15.44 15.35 -16.15
CA ARG A 272 16.32 16.52 -15.98
C ARG A 272 17.58 16.16 -15.20
N ARG A 273 18.59 17.03 -15.21
CA ARG A 273 19.79 16.82 -14.38
C ARG A 273 19.41 16.72 -12.91
N ALA A 274 20.00 15.75 -12.20
CA ALA A 274 19.82 15.64 -10.77
C ALA A 274 20.26 16.95 -10.09
N SER A 275 19.36 17.57 -9.33
CA SER A 275 19.59 18.89 -8.72
C SER A 275 20.31 18.82 -7.37
N ALA A 276 20.42 17.62 -6.79
CA ALA A 276 21.06 17.36 -5.51
C ALA A 276 21.84 16.04 -5.53
N VAL A 277 22.86 15.94 -4.68
CA VAL A 277 23.61 14.71 -4.44
C VAL A 277 22.76 13.78 -3.59
N CYS A 278 22.75 12.50 -3.95
CA CYS A 278 22.02 11.46 -3.23
C CYS A 278 22.99 10.75 -2.28
N ASP A 279 22.77 10.88 -0.97
CA ASP A 279 23.63 10.24 0.03
C ASP A 279 23.68 8.72 -0.17
N GLY A 280 24.90 8.18 -0.32
CA GLY A 280 25.13 6.76 -0.54
C GLY A 280 24.97 6.27 -1.98
N ALA A 281 24.47 7.11 -2.91
CA ALA A 281 24.46 6.74 -4.32
C ALA A 281 25.88 6.85 -4.92
N PRO A 282 26.30 5.86 -5.73
CA PRO A 282 27.60 5.93 -6.38
C PRO A 282 27.62 7.08 -7.40
N THR A 283 28.71 7.84 -7.39
CA THR A 283 28.96 8.85 -8.43
C THR A 283 29.39 8.17 -9.73
N LEU A 284 28.94 8.69 -10.87
CA LEU A 284 29.39 8.34 -12.21
C LEU A 284 30.84 8.84 -12.42
N ALA A 285 31.79 8.16 -11.79
CA ALA A 285 33.20 8.55 -11.74
C ALA A 285 34.13 7.33 -11.95
N GLY A 286 35.36 7.60 -12.39
CA GLY A 286 36.36 6.57 -12.71
C GLY A 286 36.49 6.33 -14.22
N GLU A 287 37.35 5.38 -14.60
CA GLU A 287 37.74 5.17 -16.01
C GLU A 287 36.56 4.80 -16.93
N GLY A 288 35.52 4.16 -16.41
CA GLY A 288 34.28 3.88 -17.16
C GLY A 288 33.39 5.10 -17.45
N TYR A 289 33.75 6.27 -16.91
CA TYR A 289 33.05 7.55 -17.09
C TYR A 289 34.02 8.63 -17.59
N ARG A 290 35.03 8.22 -18.36
CA ARG A 290 35.97 9.09 -19.07
C ARG A 290 35.82 8.93 -20.58
N ASP A 291 36.02 10.01 -21.33
CA ASP A 291 36.10 9.90 -22.80
C ASP A 291 37.47 9.39 -23.23
N ALA A 292 37.63 9.14 -24.53
CA ALA A 292 38.90 8.81 -25.17
C ALA A 292 39.97 9.91 -24.98
N ALA A 293 39.59 11.14 -24.60
CA ALA A 293 40.51 12.21 -24.25
C ALA A 293 40.82 12.30 -22.73
N GLY A 294 40.20 11.45 -21.91
CA GLY A 294 40.36 11.38 -20.45
C GLY A 294 39.51 12.37 -19.65
N ASN A 295 38.64 13.18 -20.26
CA ASN A 295 37.75 14.09 -19.55
C ASN A 295 36.68 13.31 -18.78
N ALA A 296 36.34 13.77 -17.59
CA ALA A 296 35.31 13.13 -16.77
C ALA A 296 33.90 13.43 -17.29
N TYR A 297 32.97 12.52 -17.06
CA TYR A 297 31.55 12.73 -17.34
C TYR A 297 31.01 13.98 -16.63
N PRO A 298 30.32 14.90 -17.32
CA PRO A 298 29.92 16.18 -16.76
C PRO A 298 28.89 16.10 -15.62
N HIS A 299 28.27 14.93 -15.38
CA HIS A 299 27.17 14.77 -14.41
C HIS A 299 27.42 13.59 -13.46
N PRO A 300 28.14 13.79 -12.34
CA PRO A 300 28.48 12.69 -11.42
C PRO A 300 27.25 12.03 -10.78
N ASP A 301 26.11 12.72 -10.70
CA ASP A 301 24.90 12.21 -10.04
C ASP A 301 23.79 11.79 -11.02
N GLY A 302 24.04 11.91 -12.33
CA GLY A 302 23.11 11.50 -13.38
C GLY A 302 21.90 12.42 -13.57
N PHE A 303 20.77 11.81 -13.94
CA PHE A 303 19.49 12.45 -14.26
C PHE A 303 18.40 11.92 -13.35
N GLU A 304 17.46 12.78 -12.98
CA GLU A 304 16.26 12.43 -12.23
C GLU A 304 15.04 12.36 -13.16
N MET A 305 14.19 11.37 -12.94
CA MET A 305 12.91 11.24 -13.63
C MET A 305 11.78 10.89 -12.65
N GLY A 306 10.56 11.29 -13.00
CA GLY A 306 9.36 10.99 -12.20
C GLY A 306 8.89 9.56 -12.34
N LEU A 307 7.89 9.20 -11.53
CA LEU A 307 7.33 7.85 -11.49
C LEU A 307 5.81 7.90 -11.22
N GLN A 308 5.06 7.12 -11.99
CA GLN A 308 3.66 6.80 -11.73
C GLN A 308 3.58 5.54 -10.86
N ALA A 309 2.66 5.55 -9.91
CA ALA A 309 2.51 4.48 -8.92
C ALA A 309 1.05 4.32 -8.51
N ALA A 310 0.53 3.10 -8.48
CA ALA A 310 -0.75 2.82 -7.82
C ALA A 310 -0.72 1.53 -7.02
N GLY A 311 -1.04 1.61 -5.73
CA GLY A 311 -1.11 0.46 -4.83
C GLY A 311 -0.16 0.57 -3.64
N LEU A 312 0.41 -0.57 -3.27
CA LEU A 312 1.28 -0.75 -2.10
C LEU A 312 2.70 -1.05 -2.56
N PHE A 313 3.68 -0.38 -1.95
CA PHE A 313 5.09 -0.42 -2.34
C PHE A 313 6.01 -0.65 -1.15
N ILE A 314 7.15 -1.29 -1.39
CA ILE A 314 8.32 -1.18 -0.53
C ILE A 314 9.06 0.10 -0.91
N SER A 315 9.39 0.92 0.07
CA SER A 315 10.08 2.19 -0.11
C SER A 315 11.19 2.41 0.91
N GLY A 316 12.27 3.11 0.53
CA GLY A 316 13.31 3.56 1.47
C GLY A 316 13.95 2.40 2.23
N GLY A 317 14.30 1.32 1.53
CA GLY A 317 14.85 0.10 2.10
C GLY A 317 13.80 -0.84 2.67
N ASN A 318 13.07 -0.42 3.70
CA ASN A 318 12.21 -1.33 4.44
C ASN A 318 10.92 -0.70 4.97
N ARG A 319 10.39 0.34 4.34
CA ARG A 319 9.08 0.90 4.69
C ARG A 319 8.02 0.50 3.68
N LEU A 320 6.76 0.57 4.08
CA LEU A 320 5.62 0.47 3.19
C LEU A 320 5.15 1.87 2.80
N LEU A 321 4.85 2.04 1.52
CA LEU A 321 4.29 3.24 0.94
C LEU A 321 2.98 2.88 0.25
N ALA A 322 1.91 3.61 0.58
CA ALA A 322 0.68 3.59 -0.21
C ALA A 322 0.69 4.79 -1.17
N ALA A 323 0.58 4.54 -2.47
CA ALA A 323 0.65 5.58 -3.49
C ALA A 323 -0.46 5.45 -4.54
N ARG A 324 -0.94 6.61 -5.01
CA ARG A 324 -1.77 6.78 -6.21
C ARG A 324 -1.33 8.03 -6.96
N LEU A 325 -0.30 7.87 -7.78
CA LEU A 325 0.37 8.89 -8.55
C LEU A 325 0.25 8.57 -10.04
N SER A 326 -0.47 9.40 -10.77
CA SER A 326 -0.58 9.30 -12.22
C SER A 326 0.11 10.48 -12.92
N HIS A 327 0.13 11.65 -12.28
CA HIS A 327 0.69 12.89 -12.84
C HIS A 327 1.34 13.68 -11.72
N PHE A 328 2.62 13.41 -11.48
CA PHE A 328 3.35 14.05 -10.38
C PHE A 328 3.47 15.57 -10.56
N GLU A 329 3.27 16.08 -11.78
CA GLU A 329 3.18 17.49 -12.18
C GLU A 329 1.83 18.15 -11.87
N SER A 330 0.90 17.43 -11.25
CA SER A 330 -0.37 18.01 -10.79
C SER A 330 -0.71 17.61 -9.35
N GLN A 331 -0.04 16.57 -8.85
CA GLN A 331 -0.28 15.99 -7.54
C GLN A 331 0.70 16.60 -6.52
N PHE A 332 0.52 17.90 -6.26
CA PHE A 332 1.40 18.67 -5.39
C PHE A 332 0.92 18.74 -3.94
N GLY A 333 1.86 18.84 -3.00
CA GLY A 333 1.57 19.04 -1.57
C GLY A 333 0.87 17.85 -0.90
N VAL A 334 0.80 16.70 -1.57
CA VAL A 334 0.18 15.48 -1.07
C VAL A 334 1.16 14.71 -0.19
N VAL A 335 0.66 14.19 0.93
CA VAL A 335 1.46 13.38 1.86
C VAL A 335 0.99 11.94 1.75
N PRO A 336 1.81 11.02 1.22
CA PRO A 336 1.47 9.60 1.19
C PRO A 336 1.34 9.01 2.60
N ALA A 337 0.60 7.91 2.73
CA ALA A 337 0.70 7.06 3.91
C ALA A 337 1.99 6.23 3.82
N VAL A 338 2.87 6.39 4.81
CA VAL A 338 4.15 5.69 4.90
C VAL A 338 4.26 5.03 6.27
N SER A 339 4.64 3.76 6.31
CA SER A 339 4.81 3.04 7.57
C SER A 339 6.12 3.36 8.28
N ASP A 340 6.20 2.99 9.55
CA ASP A 340 7.48 2.74 10.21
C ASP A 340 8.28 1.65 9.48
N PRO A 341 9.62 1.58 9.68
CA PRO A 341 10.43 0.52 9.09
C PRO A 341 9.93 -0.85 9.51
N LEU A 342 9.75 -1.75 8.54
CA LEU A 342 9.45 -3.15 8.77
C LEU A 342 10.66 -3.85 9.36
N GLU A 343 10.39 -4.77 10.27
CA GLU A 343 11.41 -5.67 10.79
C GLU A 343 11.70 -6.77 9.76
N LEU A 344 12.96 -6.90 9.37
CA LEU A 344 13.37 -7.89 8.39
C LEU A 344 13.20 -9.31 8.94
N GLY A 345 12.72 -10.22 8.10
CA GLY A 345 12.50 -11.62 8.46
C GLY A 345 11.25 -11.88 9.29
N LEU A 346 10.45 -10.87 9.65
CA LEU A 346 9.16 -11.04 10.30
C LEU A 346 8.00 -10.86 9.33
N TRP A 347 6.92 -11.60 9.57
CA TRP A 347 5.67 -11.45 8.84
C TRP A 347 4.92 -10.20 9.27
N HIS A 348 4.42 -9.48 8.27
CA HIS A 348 3.55 -8.33 8.41
C HIS A 348 2.32 -8.56 7.54
N HIS A 349 1.13 -8.45 8.14
CA HIS A 349 -0.09 -8.29 7.38
C HIS A 349 -0.30 -6.82 7.05
N VAL A 350 -0.61 -6.54 5.79
CA VAL A 350 -0.76 -5.18 5.28
C VAL A 350 -2.07 -5.04 4.54
N VAL A 351 -2.79 -3.96 4.82
CA VAL A 351 -3.93 -3.51 4.02
C VAL A 351 -3.69 -2.06 3.61
N MET A 352 -3.83 -1.80 2.32
CA MET A 352 -3.87 -0.44 1.78
C MET A 352 -5.27 -0.19 1.24
N THR A 353 -5.86 0.94 1.61
CA THR A 353 -7.18 1.39 1.16
C THR A 353 -7.05 2.77 0.54
N HIS A 354 -7.80 3.01 -0.53
CA HIS A 354 -7.89 4.29 -1.21
C HIS A 354 -9.37 4.65 -1.36
N GLU A 355 -9.78 5.75 -0.75
CA GLU A 355 -11.15 6.24 -0.73
C GLU A 355 -11.43 7.16 -1.92
N ALA A 356 -12.71 7.47 -2.15
CA ALA A 356 -13.15 8.31 -3.26
C ALA A 356 -12.71 9.78 -3.11
N ASP A 357 -12.56 10.24 -1.88
CA ASP A 357 -12.12 11.61 -1.54
C ASP A 357 -10.59 11.76 -1.61
N GLY A 358 -9.87 10.69 -1.92
CA GLY A 358 -8.40 10.64 -1.94
C GLY A 358 -7.76 10.34 -0.59
N THR A 359 -8.53 10.00 0.45
CA THR A 359 -7.98 9.47 1.68
C THR A 359 -7.33 8.12 1.41
N VAL A 360 -6.08 7.96 1.86
CA VAL A 360 -5.35 6.70 1.77
C VAL A 360 -5.04 6.22 3.17
N GLN A 361 -5.42 5.00 3.49
CA GLN A 361 -5.08 4.35 4.76
C GLN A 361 -4.21 3.13 4.53
N LEU A 362 -3.22 2.96 5.39
CA LEU A 362 -2.30 1.83 5.39
C LEU A 362 -2.34 1.21 6.79
N PHE A 363 -2.86 -0.01 6.89
CA PHE A 363 -2.91 -0.79 8.12
C PHE A 363 -1.81 -1.84 8.09
N VAL A 364 -0.96 -1.86 9.12
CA VAL A 364 0.17 -2.79 9.21
C VAL A 364 0.12 -3.50 10.55
N THR A 365 0.05 -4.83 10.54
CA THR A 365 0.09 -5.67 11.75
C THR A 365 1.26 -6.62 11.66
N ARG A 366 2.18 -6.58 12.62
CA ARG A 366 3.31 -7.53 12.71
C ARG A 366 2.86 -8.82 13.41
N GLU A 367 3.47 -9.96 13.07
CA GLU A 367 3.05 -11.28 13.54
C GLU A 367 3.12 -11.51 15.06
N ASP A 368 3.98 -10.78 15.77
CA ASP A 368 4.16 -10.82 17.22
C ASP A 368 3.36 -9.73 17.95
N GLU A 369 2.57 -8.93 17.23
CA GLU A 369 1.79 -7.83 17.77
C GLU A 369 0.29 -8.16 17.80
N ALA A 370 -0.36 -7.78 18.90
CA ALA A 370 -1.79 -8.00 19.07
C ALA A 370 -2.66 -6.98 18.28
N GLN A 371 -2.08 -5.85 17.89
CA GLN A 371 -2.77 -4.74 17.22
C GLN A 371 -1.88 -4.17 16.13
N GLY A 372 -2.51 -3.81 15.00
CA GLY A 372 -1.83 -3.12 13.92
C GLY A 372 -1.78 -1.61 14.12
N THR A 373 -0.91 -0.97 13.37
CA THR A 373 -0.78 0.49 13.26
C THR A 373 -1.43 0.97 11.97
N ALA A 374 -2.18 2.07 12.05
CA ALA A 374 -2.76 2.73 10.89
C ALA A 374 -1.97 4.00 10.55
N TYR A 375 -1.62 4.14 9.28
CA TYR A 375 -0.98 5.32 8.71
C TYR A 375 -1.95 5.96 7.72
N THR A 376 -2.05 7.28 7.74
CA THR A 376 -2.98 8.01 6.87
C THR A 376 -2.21 8.98 6.00
N GLY A 377 -2.64 9.06 4.75
CA GLY A 377 -2.19 10.04 3.79
C GLY A 377 -3.35 10.54 2.95
N THR A 378 -3.03 11.43 2.02
CA THR A 378 -3.97 11.93 1.03
C THR A 378 -3.31 11.83 -0.33
N MET A 379 -3.95 11.13 -1.26
CA MET A 379 -3.55 11.05 -2.66
C MET A 379 -4.80 11.19 -3.52
N PRO A 380 -4.84 12.08 -4.51
CA PRO A 380 -6.04 12.27 -5.30
C PRO A 380 -6.32 11.04 -6.15
N LEU A 381 -7.60 10.69 -6.28
CA LEU A 381 -8.03 9.65 -7.17
C LEU A 381 -7.79 10.10 -8.63
N CYS A 382 -7.01 9.33 -9.38
CA CYS A 382 -6.66 9.66 -10.76
C CYS A 382 -6.46 8.40 -11.61
N ALA A 383 -6.83 8.54 -12.89
CA ALA A 383 -6.65 7.54 -13.94
C ALA A 383 -5.18 7.23 -14.16
N LEU A 384 -4.82 5.95 -14.29
CA LEU A 384 -3.48 5.54 -14.69
C LEU A 384 -3.32 5.62 -16.20
N ASP A 385 -2.08 5.80 -16.67
CA ASP A 385 -1.79 5.84 -18.10
C ASP A 385 -2.29 4.54 -18.79
N ALA A 386 -2.76 4.64 -20.03
CA ALA A 386 -3.17 3.48 -20.81
C ALA A 386 -2.01 2.49 -21.05
N ALA A 387 -0.76 2.97 -21.05
CA ALA A 387 0.45 2.16 -21.14
C ALA A 387 0.66 1.24 -19.92
N CYS A 388 -0.05 1.48 -18.81
CA CYS A 388 -0.03 0.69 -17.59
C CYS A 388 -0.76 -0.65 -17.79
N THR A 389 -0.09 -1.65 -18.37
CA THR A 389 -0.77 -2.90 -18.78
C THR A 389 -0.84 -3.97 -17.70
N TYR A 390 0.14 -4.00 -16.78
CA TYR A 390 0.23 -5.01 -15.73
C TYR A 390 0.58 -4.39 -14.38
N GLN A 391 0.03 -5.00 -13.33
CA GLN A 391 0.43 -4.74 -11.96
C GLN A 391 1.37 -5.86 -11.52
N ALA A 392 2.23 -5.58 -10.56
CA ALA A 392 3.24 -6.53 -10.10
C ALA A 392 3.40 -6.52 -8.58
N SER A 393 3.94 -7.62 -8.08
CA SER A 393 4.59 -7.73 -6.78
C SER A 393 6.05 -8.09 -7.00
N GLY A 394 6.97 -7.31 -6.43
CA GLY A 394 8.39 -7.60 -6.38
C GLY A 394 9.16 -7.55 -7.70
N VAL A 395 8.51 -7.24 -8.82
CA VAL A 395 9.19 -6.79 -10.04
C VAL A 395 8.92 -5.31 -10.27
N ASN A 396 9.99 -4.54 -10.38
CA ASN A 396 9.97 -3.23 -11.01
C ASN A 396 11.18 -3.13 -11.94
N ALA A 397 10.96 -3.27 -13.23
CA ALA A 397 12.02 -3.16 -14.21
C ALA A 397 11.53 -2.46 -15.46
N TRP A 398 12.34 -1.54 -15.95
CA TRP A 398 12.08 -0.85 -17.20
C TRP A 398 13.40 -0.41 -17.81
N THR A 399 13.36 -0.15 -19.10
CA THR A 399 14.52 0.25 -19.88
C THR A 399 14.17 1.49 -20.66
N LEU A 400 14.90 2.59 -20.41
CA LEU A 400 14.86 3.75 -21.28
C LEU A 400 15.63 3.43 -22.54
N ARG A 401 15.04 3.76 -23.69
CA ARG A 401 15.67 3.57 -24.99
C ARG A 401 15.82 4.91 -25.69
N ASN A 402 16.91 5.06 -26.42
CA ASN A 402 17.11 6.16 -27.33
C ASN A 402 16.09 6.07 -28.47
N GLU A 403 15.40 7.17 -28.77
CA GLU A 403 14.36 7.20 -29.82
C GLU A 403 14.93 7.03 -31.24
N LYS A 404 16.19 7.42 -31.46
CA LYS A 404 16.84 7.42 -32.78
C LYS A 404 17.23 6.01 -33.25
N ASP A 405 17.77 5.19 -32.35
CA ASP A 405 18.32 3.88 -32.68
C ASP A 405 17.73 2.72 -31.86
N GLY A 406 16.93 3.01 -30.83
CA GLY A 406 16.26 2.01 -29.98
C GLY A 406 17.18 1.35 -28.94
N GLU A 407 18.44 1.77 -28.84
CA GLU A 407 19.39 1.20 -27.89
C GLU A 407 19.08 1.63 -26.45
N ALA A 408 19.38 0.78 -25.48
CA ALA A 408 19.06 1.01 -24.07
C ALA A 408 20.01 2.02 -23.43
N ILE A 409 19.53 3.15 -22.92
CA ILE A 409 20.39 4.22 -22.36
C ILE A 409 20.31 4.35 -20.84
N GLY A 410 19.38 3.62 -20.23
CA GLY A 410 19.22 3.54 -18.78
C GLY A 410 18.22 2.45 -18.46
N ALA A 411 18.29 1.91 -17.24
CA ALA A 411 17.34 0.92 -16.77
C ALA A 411 17.28 1.00 -15.26
N TYR A 412 16.09 1.17 -14.71
CA TYR A 412 15.92 1.01 -13.28
C TYR A 412 15.39 -0.40 -13.01
N ARG A 413 15.89 -1.00 -11.94
CA ARG A 413 15.54 -2.34 -11.52
C ARG A 413 15.48 -2.39 -10.00
N MET A 414 14.30 -2.60 -9.45
CA MET A 414 14.06 -2.58 -8.02
C MET A 414 13.18 -3.78 -7.68
N ASN A 415 13.82 -4.86 -7.21
CA ASN A 415 13.15 -6.14 -6.99
C ASN A 415 13.54 -6.66 -5.60
N PRO A 416 12.69 -6.47 -4.58
CA PRO A 416 12.99 -6.87 -3.21
C PRO A 416 13.06 -8.38 -3.08
N ALA A 417 13.97 -8.85 -2.23
CA ALA A 417 13.94 -10.21 -1.73
C ALA A 417 12.91 -10.27 -0.60
N MET A 418 11.78 -10.96 -0.83
CA MET A 418 10.66 -11.01 0.11
C MET A 418 9.84 -12.28 -0.08
N ASP A 419 8.99 -12.56 0.89
CA ASP A 419 7.94 -13.56 0.75
C ASP A 419 6.57 -12.86 0.79
N VAL A 420 5.64 -13.33 -0.05
CA VAL A 420 4.28 -12.79 -0.15
C VAL A 420 3.27 -13.92 -0.03
N ALA A 421 2.17 -13.70 0.69
CA ALA A 421 1.07 -14.66 0.77
C ALA A 421 -0.28 -13.97 0.84
N LEU A 422 -1.33 -14.70 0.46
CA LEU A 422 -2.73 -14.26 0.53
C LEU A 422 -3.01 -12.86 -0.07
N PRO A 423 -2.51 -12.52 -1.28
CA PRO A 423 -2.91 -11.28 -1.90
C PRO A 423 -4.41 -11.28 -2.19
N ARG A 424 -5.10 -10.21 -1.78
CA ARG A 424 -6.52 -9.95 -2.00
C ARG A 424 -6.77 -8.56 -2.54
N PHE A 425 -7.85 -8.43 -3.31
CA PHE A 425 -8.23 -7.22 -4.03
C PHE A 425 -9.70 -6.89 -3.83
N PHE A 426 -10.01 -5.61 -3.69
CA PHE A 426 -11.36 -5.09 -3.52
C PHE A 426 -11.50 -3.79 -4.32
N HIS A 427 -12.65 -3.56 -4.97
CA HIS A 427 -12.98 -2.29 -5.62
C HIS A 427 -13.79 -1.37 -4.69
N TYR A 428 -13.38 -1.30 -3.44
CA TYR A 428 -13.84 -0.33 -2.45
C TYR A 428 -12.78 -0.14 -1.37
N ALA A 429 -12.89 0.94 -0.59
CA ALA A 429 -12.04 1.15 0.58
C ALA A 429 -12.52 0.29 1.74
N LEU A 430 -11.68 -0.64 2.21
CA LEU A 430 -11.98 -1.49 3.36
C LEU A 430 -12.06 -0.65 4.63
N SER A 431 -13.01 -0.98 5.51
CA SER A 431 -13.07 -0.37 6.83
C SER A 431 -11.93 -0.85 7.73
N PRO A 432 -11.57 -0.12 8.81
CA PRO A 432 -10.61 -0.58 9.79
C PRO A 432 -10.96 -1.96 10.39
N GLY A 433 -12.26 -2.25 10.55
CA GLY A 433 -12.73 -3.55 11.03
C GLY A 433 -12.47 -4.68 10.05
N GLN A 434 -12.67 -4.44 8.76
CA GLN A 434 -12.35 -5.41 7.70
C GLN A 434 -10.84 -5.65 7.60
N ALA A 435 -10.04 -4.58 7.64
CA ALA A 435 -8.58 -4.67 7.60
C ALA A 435 -8.02 -5.50 8.77
N TRP A 436 -8.57 -5.30 9.97
CA TRP A 436 -8.19 -6.07 11.14
C TRP A 436 -8.64 -7.54 11.03
N LEU A 437 -9.83 -7.82 10.52
CA LEU A 437 -10.31 -9.20 10.33
C LEU A 437 -9.42 -9.96 9.34
N LEU A 438 -8.98 -9.31 8.25
CA LEU A 438 -7.99 -9.88 7.34
C LEU A 438 -6.64 -10.14 8.04
N SER A 439 -6.23 -9.28 8.97
CA SER A 439 -5.00 -9.51 9.75
C SER A 439 -5.11 -10.74 10.65
N LEU A 440 -6.28 -11.00 11.23
CA LEU A 440 -6.50 -12.23 11.98
C LEU A 440 -6.45 -13.45 11.07
N GLU A 441 -7.08 -13.39 9.89
CA GLU A 441 -7.03 -14.50 8.94
C GLU A 441 -5.59 -14.84 8.59
N ALA A 442 -4.86 -13.82 8.17
CA ALA A 442 -3.47 -13.92 7.77
C ALA A 442 -2.54 -14.45 8.88
N LEU A 443 -2.59 -13.87 10.08
CA LEU A 443 -1.61 -14.14 11.14
C LEU A 443 -2.05 -15.24 12.11
N THR A 444 -3.35 -15.53 12.20
CA THR A 444 -3.89 -16.54 13.14
C THR A 444 -4.58 -17.71 12.47
N GLY A 445 -4.80 -17.65 11.14
CA GLY A 445 -5.42 -18.71 10.37
C GLY A 445 -6.93 -18.80 10.53
N ILE A 446 -7.60 -17.74 11.00
CA ILE A 446 -9.08 -17.74 11.10
C ILE A 446 -9.72 -17.70 9.71
N PHE A 447 -10.83 -18.43 9.53
CA PHE A 447 -11.53 -18.47 8.25
C PHE A 447 -12.32 -17.17 8.01
N VAL A 448 -12.07 -16.52 6.87
CA VAL A 448 -12.83 -15.36 6.37
C VAL A 448 -13.28 -15.62 4.94
N ALA A 449 -14.60 -15.72 4.79
CA ALA A 449 -15.26 -16.06 3.54
C ALA A 449 -15.35 -14.86 2.57
N ASP A 450 -15.24 -15.15 1.27
CA ASP A 450 -15.76 -14.31 0.19
C ASP A 450 -17.23 -14.61 -0.11
N ASP A 451 -17.83 -13.90 -1.07
CA ASP A 451 -19.26 -14.02 -1.40
C ASP A 451 -19.66 -15.42 -1.89
N HIS A 452 -18.77 -16.11 -2.61
CA HIS A 452 -19.02 -17.46 -3.09
C HIS A 452 -19.04 -18.46 -1.94
N GLU A 453 -18.04 -18.38 -1.07
CA GLU A 453 -17.93 -19.22 0.13
C GLU A 453 -19.11 -18.94 1.09
N VAL A 454 -19.58 -17.69 1.19
CA VAL A 454 -20.81 -17.33 1.91
C VAL A 454 -22.01 -18.04 1.32
N ALA A 455 -22.21 -18.00 0.00
CA ALA A 455 -23.35 -18.65 -0.66
C ALA A 455 -23.35 -20.17 -0.43
N GLN A 456 -22.18 -20.81 -0.55
CA GLN A 456 -22.01 -22.24 -0.28
C GLN A 456 -22.33 -22.60 1.18
N ALA A 457 -21.82 -21.83 2.14
CA ALA A 457 -22.04 -22.07 3.56
C ALA A 457 -23.49 -21.79 3.99
N ALA A 458 -24.09 -20.71 3.48
CA ALA A 458 -25.47 -20.32 3.77
C ALA A 458 -26.48 -21.37 3.25
N ALA A 459 -26.19 -22.01 2.11
CA ALA A 459 -27.00 -23.12 1.59
C ALA A 459 -27.08 -24.32 2.54
N LEU A 460 -26.14 -24.43 3.50
CA LEU A 460 -26.07 -25.48 4.52
C LEU A 460 -26.55 -25.00 5.90
N GLY A 461 -27.13 -23.79 5.98
CA GLY A 461 -27.67 -23.22 7.21
C GLY A 461 -26.64 -22.58 8.14
N LEU A 462 -25.41 -22.36 7.67
CA LEU A 462 -24.39 -21.60 8.40
C LEU A 462 -24.67 -20.09 8.27
N VAL A 463 -24.29 -19.32 9.29
CA VAL A 463 -24.63 -17.89 9.37
C VAL A 463 -23.36 -17.05 9.24
N PRO A 464 -23.24 -16.18 8.22
CA PRO A 464 -22.12 -15.27 8.11
C PRO A 464 -22.25 -14.12 9.12
N VAL A 465 -21.15 -13.79 9.77
CA VAL A 465 -20.91 -12.54 10.52
C VAL A 465 -20.18 -11.60 9.57
N THR A 466 -20.94 -10.82 8.82
CA THR A 466 -20.42 -9.90 7.82
C THR A 466 -19.99 -8.58 8.45
N ILE A 467 -18.74 -8.17 8.21
CA ILE A 467 -18.33 -6.78 8.48
C ILE A 467 -18.76 -5.95 7.28
N ALA A 468 -19.80 -5.13 7.47
CA ALA A 468 -20.39 -4.33 6.41
C ALA A 468 -19.41 -3.28 5.87
N LYS A 469 -19.63 -2.92 4.60
CA LYS A 469 -18.99 -1.76 3.96
C LYS A 469 -19.39 -0.49 4.73
N GLU A 470 -18.44 0.41 4.94
CA GLU A 470 -18.78 1.76 5.37
C GLU A 470 -19.52 2.47 4.23
N ALA A 471 -20.59 3.19 4.54
CA ALA A 471 -21.33 3.94 3.55
C ALA A 471 -20.42 5.05 3.00
N SER A 472 -20.18 5.01 1.69
CA SER A 472 -19.35 5.98 0.94
C SER A 472 -19.99 7.36 0.89
#